data_AF-A0A4Y2N2X4-F1
#
_entry.id   AF-A0A4Y2N2X4-F1
#
_cell.length_a   1.000
_cell.length_b   1.000
_cell.length_c   1.000
_cell.angle_alpha   90.00
_cell.angle_beta   90.00
_cell.angle_gamma   90.00
#
_symmetry.space_group_name_H-M   'P 1'
#
loop_
_entity.id
_entity.type
_entity.pdbx_description
1 polymer ?
#
loop_
_entity_poly.entity_id
_entity_poly.type
_entity_poly.pdbx_seq_one_letter_code
_entity_poly.pdbx_strand_id
1 'polypeptide(L)'
;MNSLWFVECISFPNIATESIEIISHPGSSRRTGRPQKDFESCSTKTKRRRIQHILGTSSQEEISMAAEVQFLREGKRDSAAIVKELCDFSLKSGTTI
;
A
#
# COMPACT_ATOMS: atom_id res chain seq x y z
N MET A 1 11.59 14.90 32.82
CA MET A 1 11.09 14.96 31.44
C MET A 1 12.25 15.32 30.53
N ASN A 2 12.80 14.35 29.80
CA ASN A 2 13.83 14.55 28.78
C ASN A 2 13.73 13.36 27.80
N SER A 3 12.83 13.43 26.83
CA SER A 3 12.86 12.55 25.65
C SER A 3 13.57 13.31 24.54
N LEU A 4 14.91 13.29 24.63
CA LEU A 4 15.77 13.86 23.62
C LEU A 4 15.68 13.01 22.34
N TRP A 5 14.93 13.50 21.36
CA TRP A 5 15.30 13.50 19.93
C TRP A 5 16.09 12.28 19.43
N PHE A 6 15.38 11.17 19.21
CA PHE A 6 15.66 10.33 18.04
C PHE A 6 14.80 10.82 16.87
N VAL A 7 15.08 12.05 16.42
CA VAL A 7 14.82 12.44 15.05
C VAL A 7 16.09 12.08 14.30
N GLU A 8 16.28 10.79 14.09
CA GLU A 8 17.25 10.35 13.11
C GLU A 8 16.63 10.72 11.76
N CYS A 9 17.15 11.80 11.17
CA CYS A 9 16.74 12.30 9.87
C CYS A 9 16.98 11.21 8.83
N ILE A 10 15.96 10.39 8.55
CA ILE A 10 15.95 9.48 7.41
C ILE A 10 15.87 10.36 6.16
N SER A 11 17.03 10.81 5.69
CA SER A 11 17.17 11.43 4.39
C SER A 11 17.18 10.31 3.36
N PHE A 12 16.05 10.06 2.72
CA PHE A 12 16.01 9.21 1.55
C PHE A 12 16.71 9.94 0.40
N PRO A 13 17.63 9.29 -0.34
CA PRO A 13 18.20 9.92 -1.51
C PRO A 13 17.07 10.30 -2.47
N ASN A 14 17.10 11.56 -2.91
CA ASN A 14 16.26 12.08 -3.98
C ASN A 14 16.62 11.29 -5.25
N ILE A 15 15.92 10.18 -5.49
CA ILE A 15 16.07 9.42 -6.72
C ILE A 15 15.59 10.35 -7.82
N ALA A 16 16.57 10.92 -8.52
CA ALA A 16 16.39 11.76 -9.67
C ALA A 16 15.35 11.12 -10.59
N THR A 17 14.35 11.92 -10.93
CA THR A 17 13.28 11.65 -11.88
C THR A 17 13.84 11.57 -13.31
N GLU A 18 14.90 10.80 -13.52
CA GLU A 18 15.50 10.58 -14.82
C GLU A 18 15.21 9.14 -15.25
N SER A 19 14.38 9.05 -16.29
CA SER A 19 14.05 7.84 -17.04
C SER A 19 13.23 6.78 -16.30
N ILE A 20 11.95 7.08 -16.04
CA ILE A 20 10.95 6.05 -16.33
C ILE A 20 10.96 5.95 -17.86
N GLU A 21 11.88 5.13 -18.39
CA GLU A 21 11.73 4.60 -19.73
C GLU A 21 10.34 4.01 -19.79
N ILE A 22 9.51 4.62 -20.63
CA ILE A 22 8.22 4.10 -21.01
C ILE A 22 8.53 2.73 -21.59
N ILE A 23 8.38 1.69 -20.77
CA ILE A 23 8.36 0.31 -21.22
C ILE A 23 7.12 0.26 -22.11
N SER A 24 7.31 0.58 -23.39
CA SER A 24 6.30 0.43 -24.43
C SER A 24 6.22 -1.06 -24.67
N HIS A 25 5.26 -1.73 -24.04
CA HIS A 25 5.08 -3.16 -24.22
C HIS A 25 4.62 -3.38 -25.67
N PRO A 26 5.39 -4.02 -26.57
CA PRO A 26 4.95 -4.32 -27.92
C PRO A 26 4.08 -5.58 -27.84
N GLY A 27 2.88 -5.40 -27.31
CA GLY A 27 1.98 -6.50 -27.00
C GLY A 27 0.72 -6.07 -26.25
N SER A 28 0.31 -4.80 -26.36
CA SER A 28 -1.03 -4.41 -25.92
C SER A 28 -2.03 -4.99 -26.91
N SER A 29 -2.41 -6.25 -26.70
CA SER A 29 -3.67 -6.78 -27.20
C SER A 29 -4.74 -5.82 -26.68
N ARG A 30 -5.20 -4.90 -27.54
CA ARG A 30 -6.35 -4.05 -27.28
C ARG A 30 -7.53 -4.98 -27.06
N ARG A 31 -7.77 -5.39 -25.80
CA ARG A 31 -8.99 -6.07 -25.42
C ARG A 31 -10.11 -5.06 -25.66
N THR A 32 -10.76 -5.18 -26.82
CA THR A 32 -11.95 -4.41 -27.17
C THR A 32 -13.08 -4.88 -26.26
N GLY A 33 -13.14 -4.28 -25.07
CA GLY A 33 -14.12 -4.58 -24.03
C GLY A 33 -14.66 -3.29 -23.43
N ARG A 34 -15.64 -3.43 -22.55
CA ARG A 34 -16.22 -2.28 -21.84
C ARG A 34 -15.13 -1.55 -21.04
N PRO A 35 -15.06 -0.21 -21.09
CA PRO A 35 -14.12 0.56 -20.28
C PRO A 35 -14.20 0.18 -18.81
N GLN A 36 -13.04 -0.01 -18.19
CA GLN A 36 -12.96 -0.33 -16.78
C GLN A 36 -13.25 0.93 -15.96
N LYS A 37 -14.24 0.84 -15.06
CA LYS A 37 -14.52 1.92 -14.09
C LYS A 37 -13.38 2.03 -13.06
N ASP A 38 -13.15 3.24 -12.56
CA ASP A 38 -12.21 3.50 -11.45
C ASP A 38 -12.50 2.60 -10.26
N PHE A 39 -11.46 2.29 -9.47
CA PHE A 39 -11.60 1.37 -8.37
C PHE A 39 -12.61 1.89 -7.34
N GLU A 40 -12.50 3.16 -6.97
CA GLU A 40 -13.28 3.87 -5.95
C GLU A 40 -14.78 3.79 -6.23
N SER A 41 -15.14 3.90 -7.51
CA SER A 41 -16.52 3.99 -7.98
C SER A 41 -17.15 2.62 -8.30
N CYS A 42 -16.39 1.54 -8.21
CA CYS A 42 -16.90 0.17 -8.36
C CYS A 42 -17.71 -0.30 -7.13
N SER A 43 -18.60 -1.26 -7.36
CA SER A 43 -19.28 -1.97 -6.27
C SER A 43 -18.29 -2.78 -5.43
N THR A 44 -18.65 -3.06 -4.18
CA THR A 44 -17.85 -3.88 -3.25
C THR A 44 -17.51 -5.26 -3.83
N LYS A 45 -18.48 -5.91 -4.50
CA LYS A 45 -18.28 -7.19 -5.19
C LYS A 45 -17.17 -7.09 -6.25
N THR A 46 -17.16 -6.02 -7.04
CA THR A 46 -16.14 -5.81 -8.06
C THR A 46 -14.78 -5.47 -7.45
N LYS A 47 -14.75 -4.63 -6.40
CA LYS A 47 -13.51 -4.33 -5.65
C LYS A 47 -12.87 -5.61 -5.12
N ARG A 48 -13.63 -6.48 -4.45
CA ARG A 48 -13.16 -7.77 -3.93
C ARG A 48 -12.57 -8.67 -5.02
N ARG A 49 -13.25 -8.78 -6.17
CA ARG A 49 -12.72 -9.55 -7.32
C ARG A 49 -11.42 -8.98 -7.87
N ARG A 50 -11.29 -7.65 -7.91
CA ARG A 50 -10.07 -7.00 -8.40
C ARG A 50 -8.89 -7.21 -7.45
N ILE A 51 -9.10 -7.14 -6.14
CA ILE A 51 -8.02 -7.34 -5.15
C ILE A 51 -7.69 -8.81 -4.86
N GLN A 52 -8.40 -9.78 -5.45
CA GLN A 52 -8.16 -11.20 -5.16
C GLN A 52 -6.74 -11.65 -5.47
N HIS A 53 -6.14 -11.11 -6.54
CA HIS A 53 -4.75 -11.44 -6.88
C HIS A 53 -3.79 -10.95 -5.77
N ILE A 54 -3.99 -9.73 -5.25
CA ILE A 54 -3.20 -9.17 -4.14
C ILE A 54 -3.30 -10.06 -2.90
N LEU A 55 -4.51 -10.51 -2.55
CA LEU A 55 -4.71 -11.42 -1.41
C LEU A 55 -4.12 -12.81 -1.62
N GLY A 56 -3.90 -13.23 -2.86
CA GLY A 56 -3.28 -14.52 -3.19
C GLY A 56 -1.76 -14.46 -3.29
N THR A 57 -1.18 -13.30 -3.59
CA THR A 57 0.26 -13.14 -3.82
C THR A 57 1.02 -12.51 -2.67
N SER A 58 0.35 -11.71 -1.82
CA SER A 58 0.99 -10.90 -0.79
C SER A 58 0.49 -11.30 0.60
N SER A 59 1.39 -11.23 1.58
CA SER A 59 1.04 -11.49 2.98
C SER A 59 0.27 -10.31 3.58
N GLN A 60 -0.39 -10.54 4.72
CA GLN A 60 -1.08 -9.48 5.44
C GLN A 60 -0.11 -8.38 5.86
N GLU A 61 1.09 -8.73 6.33
CA GLU A 61 2.14 -7.81 6.76
C GLU A 61 2.61 -6.93 5.60
N GLU A 62 2.80 -7.50 4.41
CA GLU A 62 3.19 -6.76 3.21
C GLU A 62 2.10 -5.76 2.79
N ILE A 63 0.84 -6.19 2.81
CA ILE A 63 -0.32 -5.34 2.46
C ILE A 63 -0.44 -4.18 3.46
N SER A 64 -0.26 -4.45 4.75
CA SER A 64 -0.33 -3.44 5.81
C SER A 64 0.81 -2.43 5.73
N MET A 65 2.04 -2.90 5.51
CA MET A 65 3.20 -2.03 5.30
C MET A 65 3.02 -1.14 4.06
N ALA A 66 2.52 -1.69 2.96
CA ALA A 66 2.24 -0.93 1.75
C ALA A 66 1.21 0.19 2.00
N ALA A 67 0.14 -0.11 2.74
CA ALA A 67 -0.87 0.87 3.12
C ALA A 67 -0.29 1.97 4.04
N GLU A 68 0.52 1.60 5.04
CA GLU A 68 1.20 2.55 5.94
C GLU A 68 2.09 3.52 5.15
N VAL A 69 2.97 2.99 4.29
CA VAL A 69 3.88 3.79 3.45
C VAL A 69 3.10 4.73 2.53
N GLN A 70 1.98 4.29 1.96
CA GLN A 70 1.15 5.15 1.12
C GLN A 70 0.55 6.31 1.93
N PHE A 71 0.02 6.05 3.11
CA PHE A 71 -0.52 7.12 3.97
C PHE A 71 0.56 8.11 4.43
N LEU A 72 1.76 7.63 4.75
CA LEU A 72 2.88 8.50 5.11
C LEU A 72 3.31 9.41 3.93
N ARG A 73 3.35 8.86 2.71
CA ARG A 73 3.63 9.64 1.49
C ARG A 73 2.60 10.72 1.23
N GLU A 74 1.34 10.46 1.56
CA GLU A 74 0.24 11.43 1.47
C GLU A 74 0.20 12.41 2.66
N GLY A 75 1.12 12.30 3.62
CA GLY A 75 1.16 13.13 4.83
C GLY A 75 0.09 12.77 5.88
N LYS A 76 -0.64 11.66 5.69
CA LYS A 76 -1.74 11.18 6.55
C LYS A 76 -1.21 10.34 7.71
N ARG A 77 -0.51 10.99 8.65
CA ARG A 77 0.15 10.31 9.79
C ARG A 77 -0.84 9.55 10.68
N ASP A 78 -2.02 10.11 10.94
CA ASP A 78 -3.02 9.46 11.79
C ASP A 78 -3.57 8.17 11.13
N SER A 79 -3.78 8.20 9.81
CA SER A 79 -4.20 7.00 9.07
C SER A 79 -3.14 5.90 9.09
N ALA A 80 -1.86 6.27 8.94
CA ALA A 80 -0.75 5.33 9.06
C ALA A 80 -0.68 4.70 10.46
N ALA A 81 -0.85 5.50 11.52
CA ALA A 81 -0.87 5.02 12.90
C ALA A 81 -2.00 4.01 13.15
N ILE A 82 -3.20 4.27 12.64
CA ILE A 82 -4.35 3.36 12.76
C ILE A 82 -4.07 2.02 12.07
N VAL A 83 -3.52 2.03 10.84
CA VAL A 83 -3.18 0.80 10.12
C VAL A 83 -2.20 -0.04 10.94
N LYS A 84 -1.14 0.59 11.46
CA LYS A 84 -0.13 -0.08 12.28
C LYS A 84 -0.75 -0.70 13.54
N GLU A 85 -1.55 0.08 14.26
CA GLU A 85 -2.21 -0.38 15.48
C GLU A 85 -3.13 -1.59 15.22
N LEU A 86 -3.97 -1.52 14.19
CA LEU A 86 -4.88 -2.62 13.82
C LEU A 86 -4.13 -3.91 13.46
N CYS A 87 -2.96 -3.79 12.84
CA CYS A 87 -2.16 -4.95 12.46
C CYS A 87 -1.40 -5.55 13.65
N ASP A 88 -0.87 -4.72 14.55
CA ASP A 88 -0.20 -5.16 15.78
C ASP A 88 -1.17 -5.90 16.73
N PHE A 89 -2.44 -5.48 16.77
CA PHE A 89 -3.49 -6.21 17.49
C PHE A 89 -3.77 -7.60 16.89
N SER A 90 -3.68 -7.73 15.57
CA SER A 90 -3.90 -9.00 14.88
C SER A 90 -2.80 -10.03 15.15
N LEU A 91 -1.57 -9.60 15.46
CA LEU A 91 -0.44 -10.49 15.71
C LEU A 91 -0.40 -11.01 17.15
N LYS A 92 -0.97 -10.27 18.11
CA LYS A 92 -0.92 -10.58 19.55
C LYS A 92 -1.97 -11.59 20.03
N SER A 93 -2.90 -12.03 19.17
CA SER A 93 -3.94 -13.01 19.51
C SER A 93 -3.45 -14.47 19.55
N GLY A 94 -2.13 -14.70 19.55
CA GLY A 94 -1.49 -16.02 19.59
C GLY A 94 -0.60 -16.28 20.82
N THR A 95 -0.87 -15.68 21.98
CA THR A 95 -0.24 -16.13 23.25
C THR A 95 -1.28 -16.85 24.10
N THR A 96 -1.34 -18.17 23.91
CA THR A 96 -2.07 -19.10 24.78
C THR A 96 -1.54 -19.00 26.20
N ILE A 97 -2.44 -18.86 27.18
CA ILE A 97 -2.23 -19.23 28.59
C ILE A 97 -3.01 -20.52 28.81
#